data_AF-A0A0T1QJ51-F1
#
_entry.id   AF-A0A0T1QJ51-F1
#
_cell.length_a   1.000
_cell.length_b   1.000
_cell.length_c   1.000
_cell.angle_alpha   90.00
_cell.angle_beta   90.00
_cell.angle_gamma   90.00
#
_symmetry.space_group_name_H-M   'P 1'
#
loop_
_entity.id
_entity.type
_entity.pdbx_description
1 polymer ?
#
loop_
_entity_poly.entity_id
_entity_poly.type
_entity_poly.pdbx_seq_one_letter_code
_entity_poly.pdbx_strand_id
1 'polypeptide(L)'
;MTESTPARRAPRPLSELQGVYDLLEEVRLRPGMWIRRSSIQHLDSMLTGYRVALEIHSVDEDSDFAHGGPFSEWLWKRLGMSYPSALGWAAETEREAERRGMPAIQLFFALLDEFLAEQGSAPEATEPAR
;
A
#
# COMPACT_ATOMS: atom_id res chain seq x y z
N MET A 1 25.61 12.38 19.32
CA MET A 1 24.45 12.82 18.51
C MET A 1 23.38 11.76 18.69
N THR A 2 22.32 12.07 19.44
CA THR A 2 21.24 11.12 19.74
C THR A 2 20.16 11.27 18.67
N GLU A 3 20.09 10.33 17.73
CA GLU A 3 18.92 10.18 16.86
C GLU A 3 17.70 9.87 17.73
N SER A 4 16.75 10.81 17.76
CA SER A 4 15.45 10.57 18.37
C SER A 4 14.64 9.67 17.45
N THR A 5 14.59 8.38 17.75
CA THR A 5 13.61 7.48 17.15
C THR A 5 12.22 7.94 17.60
N PRO A 6 11.29 8.29 16.70
CA PRO A 6 9.95 8.71 17.10
C PRO A 6 9.27 7.59 17.89
N ALA A 7 8.62 7.95 18.99
CA ALA A 7 7.94 7.00 19.87
C ALA A 7 6.90 6.21 19.07
N ARG A 8 7.10 4.90 18.97
CA ARG A 8 6.20 4.00 18.26
C ARG A 8 4.84 4.03 18.96
N ARG A 9 3.82 4.57 18.30
CA ARG A 9 2.43 4.61 18.77
C ARG A 9 1.94 3.18 19.12
N ALA A 10 1.05 3.08 20.10
CA ALA A 10 0.41 1.82 20.46
C ALA A 10 -0.54 1.32 19.33
N PRO A 11 -0.63 0.00 19.06
CA PRO A 11 -1.56 -0.54 18.08
C PRO A 11 -3.02 -0.24 18.43
N ARG A 12 -3.84 0.07 17.43
CA ARG A 12 -5.30 0.20 17.60
C ARG A 12 -6.00 -1.16 17.52
N PRO A 13 -7.15 -1.34 18.19
CA PRO A 13 -8.02 -2.48 17.96
C PRO A 13 -8.67 -2.41 16.56
N LEU A 14 -8.95 -3.57 15.97
CA LEU A 14 -9.59 -3.69 14.64
C LEU A 14 -10.90 -2.91 14.52
N SER A 15 -11.69 -2.84 15.59
CA SER A 15 -12.97 -2.14 15.62
C SER A 15 -12.87 -0.63 15.46
N GLU A 16 -11.68 -0.04 15.61
CA GLU A 16 -11.44 1.40 15.44
C GLU A 16 -10.92 1.77 14.05
N LEU A 17 -10.54 0.79 13.23
CA LEU A 17 -10.01 1.04 11.89
C LEU A 17 -11.15 1.42 10.93
N GLN A 18 -10.97 2.49 10.16
CA GLN A 18 -11.98 3.02 9.26
C GLN A 18 -11.81 2.57 7.80
N GLY A 19 -10.73 1.85 7.47
CA GLY A 19 -10.49 1.36 6.11
C GLY A 19 -9.11 0.73 5.93
N VAL A 20 -8.77 0.45 4.67
CA VAL A 20 -7.54 -0.27 4.30
C VAL A 20 -6.26 0.45 4.74
N TYR A 21 -6.22 1.78 4.67
CA TYR A 21 -5.04 2.55 5.07
C TYR A 21 -4.76 2.47 6.57
N ASP A 22 -5.82 2.45 7.39
CA ASP A 22 -5.71 2.27 8.84
C ASP A 22 -5.14 0.89 9.19
N LEU A 23 -5.52 -0.14 8.44
CA LEU A 23 -4.96 -1.49 8.56
C LEU A 23 -3.48 -1.50 8.17
N LEU A 24 -3.11 -0.86 7.07
CA LEU A 24 -1.72 -0.79 6.60
C LEU A 24 -0.79 -0.12 7.62
N GLU A 25 -1.27 0.89 8.36
CA GLU A 25 -0.53 1.47 9.47
C GLU A 25 -0.28 0.46 10.62
N GLU A 26 -1.26 -0.38 10.96
CA GLU A 26 -1.06 -1.44 11.95
C GLU A 26 -0.08 -2.53 11.47
N VAL A 27 -0.14 -2.87 10.17
CA VAL A 27 0.82 -3.78 9.53
C VAL A 27 2.22 -3.18 9.57
N ARG A 28 2.39 -1.90 9.28
CA ARG A 28 3.67 -1.17 9.34
C ARG A 28 4.26 -1.18 10.75
N LEU A 29 3.42 -1.01 11.78
CA LEU A 29 3.84 -1.05 13.17
C LEU A 29 4.37 -2.43 13.59
N ARG A 30 3.69 -3.52 13.20
CA ARG A 30 4.04 -4.89 13.59
C ARG A 30 3.83 -5.92 12.47
N PRO A 31 4.66 -5.95 11.41
CA PRO A 31 4.41 -6.79 10.24
C PRO A 31 4.26 -8.28 10.58
N GLY A 32 5.11 -8.79 11.48
CA GLY A 32 5.09 -10.20 11.87
C GLY A 32 3.84 -10.66 12.63
N MET A 33 3.01 -9.74 13.15
CA MET A 33 1.72 -10.06 13.79
C MET A 33 0.63 -10.31 12.75
N TRP A 34 0.66 -9.57 11.65
CA TRP A 34 -0.38 -9.59 10.61
C TRP A 34 -0.06 -10.55 9.48
N ILE A 35 1.20 -10.54 9.03
CA ILE A 35 1.63 -11.25 7.83
C ILE A 35 2.81 -12.16 8.16
N ARG A 36 2.60 -13.46 7.95
CA ARG A 36 3.62 -14.48 8.20
C ARG A 36 4.87 -14.15 7.39
N ARG A 37 6.02 -14.07 8.08
CA ARG A 37 7.35 -13.76 7.51
C ARG A 37 7.45 -12.37 6.83
N SER A 38 6.51 -11.46 7.09
CA SER A 38 6.46 -10.17 6.38
C SER A 38 6.39 -10.32 4.86
N SER A 39 5.73 -11.38 4.38
CA SER A 39 5.54 -11.65 2.95
C SER A 39 4.54 -10.67 2.36
N ILE A 40 4.92 -10.02 1.26
CA ILE A 40 4.03 -9.11 0.55
C ILE A 40 2.91 -9.88 -0.15
N GLN A 41 3.19 -11.06 -0.70
CA GLN A 41 2.13 -11.90 -1.30
C GLN A 41 1.01 -12.23 -0.30
N HIS A 42 1.36 -12.46 0.98
CA HIS A 42 0.35 -12.66 2.02
C HIS A 42 -0.43 -11.37 2.31
N LEU A 43 0.21 -10.20 2.26
CA LEU A 43 -0.47 -8.92 2.40
C LEU A 43 -1.45 -8.72 1.24
N ASP A 44 -1.02 -8.92 -0.01
CA ASP A 44 -1.88 -8.82 -1.20
C ASP A 44 -3.09 -9.77 -1.13
N SER A 45 -2.86 -11.02 -0.70
CA SER A 45 -3.96 -11.97 -0.49
C SER A 45 -4.95 -11.48 0.58
N MET A 46 -4.46 -10.88 1.66
CA MET A 46 -5.31 -10.30 2.71
C MET A 46 -6.12 -9.11 2.21
N LEU A 47 -5.50 -8.20 1.46
CA LEU A 47 -6.17 -7.03 0.87
C LEU A 47 -7.19 -7.44 -0.20
N THR A 48 -6.89 -8.48 -0.98
CA THR A 48 -7.84 -9.07 -1.93
C THR A 48 -9.05 -9.63 -1.20
N GLY A 49 -8.86 -10.35 -0.09
CA GLY A 49 -9.97 -10.85 0.74
C GLY A 49 -10.83 -9.73 1.32
N TYR A 50 -10.20 -8.65 1.80
CA TYR A 50 -10.89 -7.44 2.26
C TYR A 50 -11.77 -6.84 1.16
N ARG A 51 -11.22 -6.62 -0.04
CA ARG A 51 -11.96 -6.11 -1.20
C ARG A 51 -13.14 -7.00 -1.57
N VAL A 52 -12.95 -8.33 -1.59
CA VAL A 52 -14.03 -9.29 -1.89
C VAL A 52 -15.15 -9.17 -0.85
N ALA A 53 -14.83 -8.98 0.43
CA ALA A 53 -15.83 -8.79 1.47
C ALA A 53 -16.62 -7.48 1.28
N LEU A 54 -15.93 -6.37 0.98
CA LEU A 54 -16.59 -5.08 0.68
C LEU A 54 -17.56 -5.22 -0.49
N GLU A 55 -17.15 -5.88 -1.57
CA GLU A 55 -17.96 -6.10 -2.77
C GLU A 55 -19.22 -6.93 -2.46
N ILE A 56 -19.06 -8.05 -1.75
CA ILE A 56 -20.18 -8.92 -1.32
C ILE A 56 -21.19 -8.16 -0.45
N HIS A 57 -20.70 -7.24 0.40
CA HIS A 57 -21.53 -6.47 1.32
C HIS A 57 -21.95 -5.10 0.78
N SER A 58 -21.64 -4.78 -0.49
CA SER A 58 -21.97 -3.50 -1.14
C SER A 58 -21.49 -2.28 -0.37
N VAL A 59 -20.30 -2.37 0.22
CA VAL A 59 -19.63 -1.24 0.88
C VAL A 59 -18.79 -0.51 -0.16
N ASP A 60 -19.00 0.81 -0.27
CA ASP A 60 -18.27 1.67 -1.19
C ASP A 60 -16.99 2.18 -0.51
N GLU A 61 -15.85 1.62 -0.90
CA GLU A 61 -14.50 2.02 -0.47
C GLU A 61 -13.54 1.90 -1.65
N ASP A 62 -12.60 2.83 -1.76
CA ASP A 62 -11.61 2.86 -2.83
C ASP A 62 -10.74 1.60 -2.84
N SER A 63 -10.54 1.05 -4.04
CA SER A 63 -9.80 -0.19 -4.26
C SER A 63 -8.42 0.05 -4.86
N ASP A 64 -7.63 0.92 -4.22
CA ASP A 64 -6.31 1.34 -4.70
C ASP A 64 -5.35 0.17 -4.97
N PHE A 65 -5.45 -0.89 -4.17
CA PHE A 65 -4.58 -2.07 -4.21
C PHE A 65 -5.12 -3.23 -5.05
N ALA A 66 -6.17 -3.01 -5.86
CA ALA A 66 -6.56 -4.00 -6.85
C ALA A 66 -5.42 -4.25 -7.86
N HIS A 67 -5.45 -5.41 -8.52
CA HIS A 67 -4.41 -5.80 -9.49
C HIS A 67 -4.11 -4.70 -10.53
N GLY A 68 -5.14 -4.04 -11.05
CA GLY A 68 -5.03 -2.88 -11.94
C GLY A 68 -5.50 -1.57 -11.30
N GLY A 69 -5.48 -1.48 -9.97
CA GLY A 69 -5.89 -0.27 -9.25
C GLY A 69 -4.87 0.86 -9.35
N PRO A 70 -5.23 2.07 -8.86
CA PRO A 70 -4.37 3.25 -8.84
C PRO A 70 -2.93 3.00 -8.36
N PHE A 71 -2.74 2.21 -7.30
CA PHE A 71 -1.40 1.92 -6.79
C PHE A 71 -0.55 1.14 -7.81
N SER A 72 -1.13 0.11 -8.45
CA SER A 72 -0.44 -0.68 -9.47
C SER A 72 -0.07 0.19 -10.68
N GLU A 73 -0.99 1.02 -11.16
CA GLU A 73 -0.73 1.90 -12.30
C GLU A 73 0.39 2.91 -12.03
N TRP A 74 0.39 3.48 -10.82
CA TRP A 74 1.45 4.35 -10.35
C TRP A 74 2.79 3.60 -10.25
N LEU A 75 2.77 2.39 -9.68
CA LEU A 75 3.97 1.57 -9.49
C LEU A 75 4.64 1.22 -10.82
N TRP A 76 3.88 0.86 -11.85
CA TRP A 76 4.43 0.56 -13.18
C TRP A 76 5.26 1.71 -13.73
N LYS A 77 4.73 2.94 -13.62
CA LYS A 77 5.45 4.15 -14.03
C LYS A 77 6.70 4.37 -13.18
N ARG A 78 6.58 4.17 -11.86
CA ARG A 78 7.68 4.35 -10.90
C ARG A 78 8.84 3.38 -11.15
N LEU A 79 8.53 2.14 -11.54
CA LEU A 79 9.51 1.11 -11.88
C LEU A 79 10.00 1.19 -13.35
N GLY A 80 9.51 2.15 -14.13
CA GLY A 80 9.91 2.31 -15.54
C GLY A 80 9.42 1.19 -16.46
N MET A 81 8.30 0.55 -16.11
CA MET A 81 7.73 -0.56 -16.89
C MET A 81 6.97 -0.04 -18.10
N SER A 82 7.22 -0.64 -19.27
CA SER A 82 6.54 -0.27 -20.52
C SER A 82 5.09 -0.78 -20.62
N TYR A 83 4.70 -1.74 -19.79
CA TYR A 83 3.38 -2.36 -19.78
C TYR A 83 2.97 -2.76 -18.36
N PRO A 84 1.66 -2.83 -18.06
CA PRO A 84 1.16 -3.34 -16.79
C PRO A 84 1.63 -4.77 -16.53
N SER A 85 2.12 -5.06 -15.31
CA SER A 85 2.52 -6.43 -14.97
C SER A 85 1.30 -7.32 -14.73
N ALA A 86 1.31 -8.49 -15.35
CA ALA A 86 0.34 -9.55 -15.09
C ALA A 86 0.54 -10.25 -13.73
N LEU A 87 1.63 -9.96 -13.01
CA LEU A 87 1.95 -10.57 -11.71
C LEU A 87 1.48 -9.73 -10.51
N GLY A 88 1.02 -8.49 -10.76
CA GLY A 88 0.51 -7.61 -9.72
C GLY A 88 1.60 -6.91 -8.92
N TRP A 89 1.20 -5.87 -8.18
CA TRP A 89 2.12 -4.97 -7.47
C TRP A 89 3.00 -5.72 -6.46
N ALA A 90 2.47 -6.78 -5.83
CA ALA A 90 3.17 -7.55 -4.83
C ALA A 90 4.42 -8.25 -5.37
N ALA A 91 4.27 -8.95 -6.50
CA ALA A 91 5.36 -9.68 -7.14
C ALA A 91 6.43 -8.73 -7.68
N GLU A 92 6.04 -7.61 -8.30
CA GLU A 92 7.02 -6.65 -8.81
C GLU A 92 7.72 -5.88 -7.67
N THR A 93 7.04 -5.63 -6.56
CA THR A 93 7.68 -5.07 -5.37
C THR A 93 8.72 -6.02 -4.79
N GLU A 94 8.43 -7.33 -4.72
CA GLU A 94 9.39 -8.33 -4.25
C GLU A 94 10.62 -8.42 -5.16
N ARG A 95 10.42 -8.42 -6.48
CA ARG A 95 11.51 -8.41 -7.47
C ARG A 95 12.39 -7.17 -7.35
N GLU A 96 11.77 -6.02 -7.20
CA GLU A 96 12.51 -4.76 -7.05
C GLU A 96 13.28 -4.72 -5.72
N ALA A 97 12.69 -5.24 -4.65
CA ALA A 97 13.34 -5.33 -3.36
C ALA A 97 14.55 -6.27 -3.38
N GLU A 98 14.43 -7.41 -4.07
CA GLU A 98 15.54 -8.33 -4.32
C GLU A 98 16.67 -7.64 -5.09
N ARG A 99 16.33 -6.90 -6.16
CA ARG A 99 17.30 -6.12 -6.95
C ARG A 99 18.01 -5.06 -6.11
N ARG A 100 17.32 -4.45 -5.14
CA ARG A 100 17.87 -3.46 -4.20
C ARG A 100 18.58 -4.08 -2.99
N GLY A 101 18.48 -5.40 -2.79
CA GLY A 101 19.03 -6.08 -1.63
C GLY A 101 18.40 -5.67 -0.30
N MET A 102 17.10 -5.35 -0.29
CA MET A 102 16.39 -4.89 0.92
C MET A 102 15.11 -5.71 1.19
N PRO A 103 14.57 -5.69 2.41
CA PRO A 103 13.33 -6.39 2.71
C PRO A 103 12.15 -5.83 1.92
N ALA A 104 11.41 -6.70 1.23
CA ALA A 104 10.30 -6.29 0.37
C ALA A 104 9.27 -5.43 1.11
N ILE A 105 8.87 -5.84 2.31
CA ILE A 105 7.90 -5.10 3.12
C ILE A 105 8.33 -3.65 3.41
N GLN A 106 9.64 -3.39 3.55
CA GLN A 106 10.15 -2.03 3.75
C GLN A 106 10.04 -1.22 2.45
N LEU A 107 10.36 -1.84 1.31
CA LEU A 107 10.20 -1.20 0.01
C LEU A 107 8.72 -0.88 -0.27
N PHE A 108 7.81 -1.80 0.02
CA PHE A 108 6.38 -1.56 -0.13
C PHE A 108 5.92 -0.32 0.63
N PHE A 109 6.29 -0.20 1.92
CA PHE A 109 5.88 0.95 2.70
C PHE A 109 6.53 2.25 2.24
N ALA A 110 7.76 2.22 1.73
CA ALA A 110 8.38 3.40 1.11
C ALA A 110 7.64 3.83 -0.17
N LEU A 111 7.30 2.86 -1.03
CA LEU A 111 6.51 3.10 -2.25
C LEU A 111 5.10 3.61 -1.92
N LEU A 112 4.48 3.09 -0.86
CA LEU A 112 3.18 3.56 -0.38
C LEU A 112 3.25 5.03 0.08
N ASP A 113 4.29 5.41 0.82
CA ASP A 113 4.47 6.80 1.25
C ASP A 113 4.66 7.73 0.05
N GLU A 114 5.44 7.30 -0.96
CA GLU A 114 5.61 8.05 -2.21
C GLU A 114 4.29 8.20 -2.98
N PHE A 115 3.53 7.11 -3.13
CA PHE A 115 2.21 7.13 -3.77
C PHE A 115 1.26 8.11 -3.09
N LEU A 116 1.13 8.05 -1.77
CA LEU A 116 0.25 8.93 -1.00
C LEU A 116 0.69 10.40 -1.07
N ALA A 117 1.99 10.66 -1.04
CA ALA A 117 2.52 12.01 -1.18
C ALA A 117 2.20 12.63 -2.55
N GLU A 118 2.29 11.85 -3.63
CA GLU A 118 1.97 12.31 -4.98
C GLU A 118 0.46 12.51 -5.18
N GLN A 119 -0.39 11.65 -4.57
CA GLN A 119 -1.85 11.82 -4.60
C GLN A 119 -2.33 13.05 -3.83
N GLY A 120 -1.73 13.32 -2.66
CA GLY A 120 -2.00 14.55 -1.88
C GLY A 120 -1.44 15.83 -2.51
N SER A 121 -0.59 15.71 -3.54
CA SER A 121 0.02 16.82 -4.27
C SER A 121 -0.66 17.09 -5.62
N ALA A 122 -1.75 16.39 -5.96
CA ALA A 122 -2.51 16.65 -7.18
C ALA A 122 -3.06 18.10 -7.15
N PRO A 123 -2.83 18.91 -8.19
CA PRO A 123 -3.25 20.29 -8.19
C PRO A 123 -4.78 20.35 -8.21
N GLU A 124 -5.34 21.13 -7.29
CA GLU A 124 -6.68 21.68 -7.37
C GLU A 124 -6.80 22.39 -8.73
N ALA A 125 -7.24 21.64 -9.75
CA ALA A 125 -7.47 22.16 -11.08
C ALA A 125 -8.71 23.05 -10.98
N THR A 126 -8.43 24.31 -10.67
CA THR A 126 -9.34 25.45 -10.73
C THR A 126 -10.16 25.36 -12.01
N GLU A 127 -11.48 25.20 -11.87
CA GLU A 127 -12.44 25.38 -12.95
C GLU A 127 -12.19 26.71 -13.66
N PRO A 128 -12.06 26.74 -15.00
CA PRO A 128 -12.28 27.97 -15.73
C PRO A 128 -13.79 28.17 -15.87
N ALA A 129 -14.34 29.10 -15.09
CA ALA A 129 -15.65 29.66 -15.33
C ALA A 129 -15.79 30.15 -16.79
N ARG A 130 -16.81 29.67 -17.50
CA ARG A 130 -17.48 30.38 -18.60
C ARG A 130 -18.95 30.01 -18.67
#